data_AF-A0AA96JCK9-F1
#
_entry.id   AF-A0AA96JCK9-F1
#
_cell.length_a   1.000
_cell.length_b   1.000
_cell.length_c   1.000
_cell.angle_alpha   90.00
_cell.angle_beta   90.00
_cell.angle_gamma   90.00
#
_symmetry.space_group_name_H-M   'P 1'
#
loop_
_entity.id
_entity.type
_entity.pdbx_description
1 polymer ?
#
loop_
_entity_poly.entity_id
_entity_poly.type
_entity_poly.pdbx_seq_one_letter_code
_entity_poly.pdbx_strand_id
1 'polypeptide(L)'
;MRVSRSGLSPASPTPLLVNRQHDFAPWTGGSALRNPSGSICSSGFGVRTAKGENLLTTAYHCGGDNGIWSTYIGHDVVGGSDGAYFSTADDIQAIYLPKSQLTGYLYDGAAKLGYYYAKPVSGWGHNNAGDYVCEDGANGGVHCNVKIAKTDVGTSASEASGDPSPISPTPPR
;
A
#
# COMPACT_ATOMS: atom_id res chain seq x y z
N MET A 1 -16.44 -49.92 -35.00
CA MET A 1 -16.29 -48.47 -35.21
C MET A 1 -16.49 -47.77 -33.86
N ARG A 2 -15.42 -47.39 -33.15
CA ARG A 2 -15.50 -46.62 -31.90
C ARG A 2 -14.97 -45.22 -32.19
N VAL A 3 -15.82 -44.21 -31.98
CA VAL A 3 -15.48 -42.80 -32.13
C VAL A 3 -14.68 -42.38 -30.90
N SER A 4 -13.37 -42.15 -31.06
CA SER A 4 -12.55 -41.48 -30.04
C SER A 4 -12.97 -40.02 -29.97
N ARG A 5 -13.59 -39.61 -28.86
CA ARG A 5 -13.72 -38.20 -28.53
C ARG A 5 -12.39 -37.72 -27.99
N SER A 6 -11.66 -36.95 -28.79
CA SER A 6 -10.54 -36.12 -28.32
C SER A 6 -11.11 -35.07 -27.37
N GLY A 7 -11.13 -35.39 -26.07
CA GLY A 7 -11.38 -34.40 -25.04
C GLY A 7 -10.15 -33.50 -24.93
N LEU A 8 -10.28 -32.22 -25.29
CA LEU A 8 -9.33 -31.23 -24.80
C LEU A 8 -9.43 -31.25 -23.28
N SER A 9 -8.31 -31.52 -22.61
CA SER A 9 -8.20 -31.35 -21.18
C SER A 9 -8.49 -29.88 -20.86
N PRO A 10 -9.39 -29.55 -19.92
CA PRO A 10 -9.53 -28.18 -19.48
C PRO A 10 -8.19 -27.71 -18.94
N ALA A 11 -7.71 -26.55 -19.38
CA ALA A 11 -6.53 -25.92 -18.81
C ALA A 11 -6.75 -25.83 -17.29
N SER A 12 -5.84 -26.43 -16.51
CA SER A 12 -5.84 -26.24 -15.06
C SER A 12 -5.77 -24.73 -14.79
N PRO A 13 -6.57 -24.17 -13.87
CA PRO A 13 -6.45 -22.76 -13.54
C PRO A 13 -5.01 -22.52 -13.09
N THR A 14 -4.30 -21.63 -13.79
CA THR A 14 -3.00 -21.13 -13.34
C THR A 14 -3.21 -20.67 -11.90
N PRO A 15 -2.53 -21.23 -10.90
CA PRO A 15 -2.69 -20.76 -9.54
C PRO A 15 -2.40 -19.26 -9.54
N LEU A 16 -3.37 -18.46 -9.09
CA LEU A 16 -3.20 -17.03 -8.91
C LEU A 16 -2.04 -16.85 -7.92
N LEU A 17 -0.88 -16.46 -8.43
CA LEU A 17 0.30 -16.19 -7.61
C LEU A 17 0.00 -14.93 -6.80
N VAL A 18 -0.37 -15.11 -5.53
CA VAL A 18 -0.53 -14.02 -4.57
C VAL A 18 0.79 -13.24 -4.53
N ASN A 19 0.72 -11.96 -4.84
CA ASN A 19 1.87 -11.08 -4.87
C ASN A 19 1.44 -9.62 -4.60
N ARG A 20 2.41 -8.74 -4.39
CA ARG A 20 2.16 -7.32 -4.07
C ARG A 20 1.18 -6.63 -5.03
N GLN A 21 1.21 -6.97 -6.32
CA GLN A 21 0.38 -6.32 -7.35
C GLN A 21 -1.04 -6.91 -7.45
N HIS A 22 -1.20 -8.17 -7.07
CA HIS A 22 -2.45 -8.92 -7.07
C HIS A 22 -2.60 -9.64 -5.71
N ASP A 23 -2.84 -8.84 -4.67
CA ASP A 23 -3.03 -9.34 -3.31
C ASP A 23 -4.40 -10.00 -3.15
N PHE A 24 -4.61 -10.76 -2.08
CA PHE A 24 -5.91 -11.38 -1.79
C PHE A 24 -6.20 -11.31 -0.30
N ALA A 25 -7.49 -11.16 0.06
CA ALA A 25 -7.92 -11.21 1.44
C ALA A 25 -7.47 -12.51 2.13
N PRO A 26 -6.88 -12.45 3.34
CA PRO A 26 -6.61 -11.26 4.14
C PRO A 26 -5.54 -10.34 3.53
N TRP A 27 -5.84 -9.05 3.46
CA TRP A 27 -5.04 -8.01 2.83
C TRP A 27 -3.77 -7.73 3.63
N THR A 28 -2.67 -7.56 2.91
CA THR A 28 -1.34 -7.29 3.44
C THR A 28 -0.95 -5.85 3.12
N GLY A 29 -0.30 -5.18 4.08
CA GLY A 29 0.23 -3.84 3.87
C GLY A 29 1.31 -3.79 2.79
N GLY A 30 1.49 -2.67 2.12
CA GLY A 30 2.41 -2.52 0.99
C GLY A 30 1.87 -3.07 -0.34
N SER A 31 0.67 -3.65 -0.35
CA SER A 31 -0.01 -4.12 -1.56
C SER A 31 -0.40 -2.98 -2.50
N ALA A 32 -0.44 -3.27 -3.80
CA ALA A 32 -0.86 -2.33 -4.82
C ALA A 32 -2.39 -2.17 -4.82
N LEU A 33 -2.82 -0.96 -4.51
CA LEU A 33 -4.20 -0.53 -4.53
C LEU A 33 -4.48 0.29 -5.79
N ARG A 34 -5.60 0.01 -6.44
CA ARG A 34 -6.20 0.90 -7.42
C ARG A 34 -7.26 1.74 -6.72
N ASN A 35 -7.07 3.05 -6.76
CA ASN A 35 -8.05 4.00 -6.24
C ASN A 35 -9.29 4.06 -7.18
N PRO A 36 -10.37 4.75 -6.77
CA PRO A 36 -11.58 4.87 -7.57
C PRO A 36 -11.36 5.52 -8.95
N SER A 37 -10.43 6.47 -9.07
CA SER A 37 -10.09 7.13 -10.34
C SER A 37 -9.18 6.28 -11.26
N GLY A 38 -8.63 5.18 -10.75
CA GLY A 38 -7.80 4.23 -11.48
C GLY A 38 -6.30 4.42 -11.38
N SER A 39 -5.83 5.37 -10.56
CA SER A 39 -4.42 5.52 -10.21
C SER A 39 -3.98 4.45 -9.21
N ILE A 40 -2.67 4.22 -9.14
CA ILE A 40 -2.05 3.26 -8.22
C ILE A 40 -1.61 3.96 -6.94
N CYS A 41 -1.86 3.31 -5.82
CA CYS A 41 -1.31 3.61 -4.51
C CYS A 41 -0.86 2.33 -3.82
N SER A 42 -0.22 2.49 -2.66
CA SER A 42 0.12 1.36 -1.79
C SER A 42 -0.81 1.35 -0.59
N SER A 43 -1.20 0.18 -0.12
CA SER A 43 -1.75 0.06 1.22
C SER A 43 -0.66 0.31 2.26
N GLY A 44 -1.04 0.88 3.40
CA GLY A 44 -0.21 1.06 4.57
C GLY A 44 -0.35 -0.12 5.52
N PHE A 45 -1.03 0.08 6.63
CA PHE A 45 -1.19 -0.90 7.71
C PHE A 45 -2.64 -1.30 7.90
N GLY A 46 -2.85 -2.56 8.28
CA GLY A 46 -4.12 -2.99 8.83
C GLY A 46 -4.30 -2.45 10.25
N VAL A 47 -5.38 -1.73 10.48
CA VAL A 47 -5.73 -1.17 11.80
C VAL A 47 -7.16 -1.53 12.18
N ARG A 48 -7.49 -1.39 13.47
CA ARG A 48 -8.84 -1.64 13.97
C ARG A 48 -9.31 -0.48 14.83
N THR A 49 -10.53 0.00 14.58
CA THR A 49 -11.13 1.06 15.41
C THR A 49 -11.47 0.52 16.80
N ALA A 50 -11.71 1.44 17.75
CA ALA A 50 -12.18 1.06 19.09
C ALA A 50 -13.52 0.30 19.06
N LYS A 51 -14.31 0.46 17.99
CA LYS A 51 -15.58 -0.27 17.76
C LYS A 51 -15.38 -1.64 17.11
N GLY A 52 -14.14 -2.01 16.77
CA GLY A 52 -13.83 -3.29 16.15
C GLY A 52 -13.85 -3.30 14.62
N GLU A 53 -14.00 -2.15 13.97
CA GLU A 53 -14.02 -2.06 12.50
C GLU A 53 -12.62 -2.21 11.95
N ASN A 54 -12.44 -3.08 10.94
CA ASN A 54 -11.16 -3.30 10.31
C ASN A 54 -10.97 -2.31 9.18
N LEU A 55 -9.82 -1.65 9.20
CA LEU A 55 -9.45 -0.62 8.23
C LEU A 55 -8.09 -0.97 7.63
N LEU A 56 -7.91 -0.68 6.35
CA LEU A 56 -6.61 -0.68 5.69
C LEU A 56 -6.23 0.78 5.41
N THR A 57 -5.08 1.24 5.88
CA THR A 57 -4.67 2.63 5.64
C THR A 57 -4.06 2.81 4.25
N THR A 58 -4.05 4.04 3.78
CA THR A 58 -3.37 4.55 2.57
C THR A 58 -3.18 6.06 2.75
N ALA A 59 -2.54 6.73 1.79
CA ALA A 59 -2.41 8.19 1.81
C ALA A 59 -3.72 8.89 1.43
N TYR A 60 -4.01 10.06 2.01
CA TYR A 60 -5.19 10.84 1.65
C TYR A 60 -5.11 11.37 0.21
N HIS A 61 -3.93 11.84 -0.22
CA HIS A 61 -3.70 12.33 -1.59
C HIS A 61 -3.93 11.26 -2.68
N CYS A 62 -4.02 9.98 -2.30
CA CYS A 62 -4.43 8.93 -3.23
C CYS A 62 -5.87 9.08 -3.71
N GLY A 63 -6.68 9.95 -3.10
CA GLY A 63 -7.97 10.37 -3.63
C GLY A 63 -8.99 9.23 -3.70
N GLY A 64 -9.25 8.58 -2.56
CA GLY A 64 -10.24 7.51 -2.44
C GLY A 64 -11.61 7.94 -1.93
N ASP A 65 -11.82 9.24 -1.70
CA ASP A 65 -13.02 9.78 -1.06
C ASP A 65 -14.31 9.25 -1.71
N ASN A 66 -15.15 8.60 -0.91
CA ASN A 66 -16.46 8.07 -1.32
C ASN A 66 -16.42 7.06 -2.48
N GLY A 67 -15.39 6.21 -2.54
CA GLY A 67 -15.22 5.25 -3.62
C GLY A 67 -14.74 3.85 -3.20
N ILE A 68 -14.78 2.95 -4.18
CA ILE A 68 -14.36 1.55 -4.03
C ILE A 68 -12.88 1.41 -4.42
N TRP A 69 -12.14 0.75 -3.55
CA TRP A 69 -10.76 0.36 -3.75
C TRP A 69 -10.67 -1.09 -4.20
N SER A 70 -9.72 -1.36 -5.08
CA SER A 70 -9.46 -2.71 -5.59
C SER A 70 -7.98 -3.01 -5.65
N THR A 71 -7.61 -4.26 -5.83
CA THR A 71 -6.24 -4.62 -6.19
C THR A 71 -5.86 -3.98 -7.52
N TYR A 72 -4.59 -3.60 -7.68
CA TYR A 72 -4.15 -2.96 -8.92
C TYR A 72 -4.26 -3.90 -10.13
N ILE A 73 -3.73 -5.11 -9.99
CA ILE A 73 -3.94 -6.21 -10.94
C ILE A 73 -5.13 -7.04 -10.45
N GLY A 74 -5.97 -7.49 -11.38
CA GLY A 74 -7.13 -8.35 -11.10
C GLY A 74 -8.40 -7.59 -10.74
N HIS A 75 -8.27 -6.38 -10.18
CA HIS A 75 -9.41 -5.52 -9.79
C HIS A 75 -10.34 -6.18 -8.75
N ASP A 76 -9.79 -7.04 -7.89
CA ASP A 76 -10.54 -7.64 -6.80
C ASP A 76 -10.89 -6.55 -5.78
N VAL A 77 -12.15 -6.49 -5.35
CA VAL A 77 -12.61 -5.46 -4.40
C VAL A 77 -11.94 -5.66 -3.05
N VAL A 78 -11.24 -4.63 -2.59
CA VAL A 78 -10.58 -4.59 -1.27
C VAL A 78 -11.54 -4.05 -0.22
N GLY A 79 -12.17 -2.92 -0.53
CA GLY A 79 -13.05 -2.20 0.41
C GLY A 79 -13.47 -0.86 -0.16
N GLY A 80 -14.02 0.02 0.70
CA GLY A 80 -14.43 1.36 0.31
C GLY A 80 -14.06 2.39 1.34
N SER A 81 -13.89 3.65 0.92
CA SER A 81 -13.75 4.79 1.81
C SER A 81 -15.01 5.63 1.71
N ASP A 82 -15.64 5.96 2.83
CA ASP A 82 -16.86 6.78 2.94
C ASP A 82 -16.57 8.19 3.49
N GLY A 83 -15.29 8.57 3.55
CA GLY A 83 -14.84 9.82 4.15
C GLY A 83 -14.98 9.88 5.67
N ALA A 84 -15.28 8.78 6.37
CA ALA A 84 -15.40 8.81 7.83
C ALA A 84 -14.04 8.82 8.56
N TYR A 85 -13.00 8.26 7.93
CA TYR A 85 -11.70 8.02 8.55
C TYR A 85 -10.55 8.55 7.68
N PHE A 86 -10.25 9.84 7.83
CA PHE A 86 -9.13 10.49 7.16
C PHE A 86 -8.57 11.66 7.98
N SER A 87 -7.35 12.08 7.68
CA SER A 87 -6.76 13.36 8.11
C SER A 87 -6.02 13.96 6.93
N THR A 88 -6.43 15.15 6.51
CA THR A 88 -5.74 15.92 5.46
C THR A 88 -4.42 16.48 5.94
N ALA A 89 -4.31 16.78 7.24
CA ALA A 89 -3.09 17.32 7.84
C ALA A 89 -1.97 16.26 7.90
N ASP A 90 -2.33 15.01 8.15
CA ASP A 90 -1.39 13.88 8.25
C ASP A 90 -1.33 13.04 6.95
N ASP A 91 -2.02 13.49 5.89
CA ASP A 91 -2.13 12.83 4.60
C ASP A 91 -2.49 11.33 4.70
N ILE A 92 -3.47 10.98 5.53
CA ILE A 92 -3.90 9.60 5.76
C ILE A 92 -5.38 9.40 5.48
N GLN A 93 -5.71 8.28 4.85
CA GLN A 93 -7.07 7.80 4.63
C GLN A 93 -7.16 6.32 4.99
N ALA A 94 -8.32 5.92 5.50
CA ALA A 94 -8.65 4.52 5.73
C ALA A 94 -9.66 3.99 4.70
N ILE A 95 -9.48 2.71 4.38
CA ILE A 95 -10.37 1.90 3.56
C ILE A 95 -11.08 0.95 4.51
N TYR A 96 -12.41 1.06 4.60
CA TYR A 96 -13.23 0.14 5.37
C TYR A 96 -13.24 -1.24 4.73
N LEU A 97 -12.94 -2.26 5.55
CA LEU A 97 -12.95 -3.64 5.14
C LEU A 97 -14.23 -4.32 5.64
N PRO A 98 -15.10 -4.86 4.75
CA PRO A 98 -16.39 -5.43 5.15
C PRO A 98 -16.29 -6.70 5.99
N LYS A 99 -15.10 -7.32 6.08
CA LYS A 99 -14.81 -8.51 6.90
C LYS A 99 -13.43 -8.36 7.54
N SER A 100 -13.16 -9.13 8.59
CA SER A 100 -11.83 -9.20 9.24
C SER A 100 -10.80 -9.86 8.32
N GLN A 101 -10.29 -9.10 7.37
CA GLN A 101 -9.43 -9.56 6.29
C GLN A 101 -8.09 -8.80 6.33
N LEU A 102 -7.45 -8.73 7.49
CA LEU A 102 -6.11 -8.13 7.63
C LEU A 102 -5.13 -9.21 8.06
N THR A 103 -3.95 -9.25 7.43
CA THR A 103 -2.90 -10.20 7.83
C THR A 103 -2.17 -9.77 9.10
N GLY A 104 -2.00 -8.46 9.30
CA GLY A 104 -1.04 -7.93 10.27
C GLY A 104 0.42 -8.03 9.78
N TYR A 105 0.63 -8.12 8.47
CA TYR A 105 1.94 -8.17 7.83
C TYR A 105 2.09 -7.02 6.83
N LEU A 106 3.35 -6.69 6.52
CA LEU A 106 3.76 -5.79 5.45
C LEU A 106 4.54 -6.60 4.40
N TYR A 107 4.28 -6.37 3.11
CA TYR A 107 5.08 -6.96 2.05
C TYR A 107 6.56 -6.60 2.22
N ASP A 108 7.44 -7.47 1.70
CA ASP A 108 8.89 -7.27 1.76
C ASP A 108 9.54 -7.61 0.41
N GLY A 109 10.75 -7.11 0.20
CA GLY A 109 11.55 -7.33 -1.00
C GLY A 109 11.11 -6.49 -2.21
N ALA A 110 11.59 -6.90 -3.38
CA ALA A 110 11.44 -6.14 -4.63
C ALA A 110 9.98 -5.96 -5.07
N ALA A 111 9.64 -4.81 -5.67
CA ALA A 111 8.30 -4.46 -6.16
C ALA A 111 7.59 -5.58 -6.94
N LYS A 112 8.35 -6.24 -7.83
CA LYS A 112 7.88 -7.26 -8.78
C LYS A 112 8.17 -8.69 -8.33
N LEU A 113 8.37 -8.91 -7.03
CA LEU A 113 8.52 -10.27 -6.51
C LEU A 113 7.25 -11.07 -6.81
N GLY A 114 7.40 -12.16 -7.57
CA GLY A 114 6.26 -12.90 -8.12
C GLY A 114 5.53 -13.82 -7.13
N TYR A 115 5.89 -13.78 -5.84
CA TYR A 115 5.32 -14.63 -4.80
C TYR A 115 5.16 -13.85 -3.50
N TYR A 116 4.33 -14.37 -2.59
CA TYR A 116 4.08 -13.78 -1.29
C TYR A 116 5.31 -13.82 -0.39
N TYR A 117 5.83 -12.66 -0.02
CA TYR A 117 6.89 -12.49 0.97
C TYR A 117 6.58 -11.25 1.81
N ALA A 118 6.43 -11.45 3.12
CA ALA A 118 5.95 -10.41 4.03
C ALA A 118 6.55 -10.61 5.43
N LYS A 119 6.55 -9.53 6.22
CA LYS A 119 7.04 -9.50 7.60
C LYS A 119 5.92 -9.11 8.56
N PRO A 120 5.86 -9.71 9.76
CA PRO A 120 4.81 -9.37 10.73
C PRO A 120 5.02 -7.96 11.27
N VAL A 121 3.92 -7.23 11.45
CA VAL A 121 3.90 -5.95 12.17
C VAL A 121 3.73 -6.24 13.65
N SER A 122 4.76 -5.97 14.45
CA SER A 122 4.75 -6.25 15.89
C SER A 122 4.20 -5.11 16.75
N GLY A 123 4.06 -3.91 16.19
CA GLY A 123 3.61 -2.73 16.92
C GLY A 123 3.92 -1.44 16.17
N TRP A 124 3.82 -0.32 16.89
CA TRP A 124 4.15 1.02 16.40
C TRP A 124 5.03 1.75 17.42
N GLY A 125 5.76 2.75 16.94
CA GLY A 125 6.56 3.65 17.76
C GLY A 125 6.73 4.98 17.05
N HIS A 126 7.12 6.01 17.80
CA HIS A 126 7.46 7.30 17.21
C HIS A 126 8.78 7.19 16.44
N ASN A 127 8.80 7.85 15.28
CA ASN A 127 10.03 8.11 14.56
C ASN A 127 10.84 9.18 15.32
N ASN A 128 12.16 9.03 15.36
CA ASN A 128 13.08 10.04 15.89
C ASN A 128 14.14 10.38 14.84
N ALA A 129 14.60 11.63 14.84
CA ALA A 129 15.74 12.00 14.01
C ALA A 129 16.96 11.14 14.40
N GLY A 130 17.57 10.50 13.40
CA GLY A 130 18.66 9.56 13.58
C GLY A 130 18.28 8.08 13.44
N ASP A 131 17.00 7.74 13.58
CA ASP A 131 16.51 6.38 13.38
C ASP A 131 16.73 5.92 11.93
N TYR A 132 16.91 4.61 11.75
CA TYR A 132 16.94 3.98 10.43
C TYR A 132 15.65 3.21 10.20
N VAL A 133 15.03 3.47 9.06
CA VAL A 133 13.78 2.85 8.66
C VAL A 133 13.89 2.21 7.28
N CYS A 134 12.87 1.42 6.96
CA CYS A 134 12.60 0.98 5.62
C CYS A 134 11.28 1.58 5.15
N GLU A 135 11.21 1.98 3.89
CA GLU A 135 9.96 2.32 3.21
C GLU A 135 9.55 1.16 2.31
N ASP A 136 8.25 0.87 2.24
CA ASP A 136 7.69 -0.12 1.32
C ASP A 136 6.62 0.53 0.43
N GLY A 137 6.49 0.03 -0.78
CA GLY A 137 5.43 0.46 -1.69
C GLY A 137 5.28 -0.43 -2.91
N ALA A 138 4.09 -0.41 -3.49
CA ALA A 138 3.69 -1.13 -4.71
C ALA A 138 4.73 -1.05 -5.83
N ASN A 139 5.27 0.14 -6.09
CA ASN A 139 6.12 0.38 -7.26
C ASN A 139 7.62 0.22 -7.00
N GLY A 140 8.08 0.54 -5.79
CA GLY A 140 9.50 0.52 -5.41
C GLY A 140 9.92 -0.79 -4.74
N GLY A 141 9.00 -1.44 -4.04
CA GLY A 141 9.33 -2.45 -3.06
C GLY A 141 10.01 -1.84 -1.85
N VAL A 142 10.72 -2.66 -1.09
CA VAL A 142 11.35 -2.23 0.16
C VAL A 142 12.69 -1.52 -0.08
N HIS A 143 12.83 -0.32 0.47
CA HIS A 143 14.05 0.46 0.51
C HIS A 143 14.46 0.71 1.96
N CYS A 144 15.56 0.11 2.39
CA CYS A 144 16.06 0.18 3.78
C CYS A 144 17.30 1.07 3.93
N ASN A 145 17.70 1.28 5.19
CA ASN A 145 18.81 2.15 5.59
C ASN A 145 18.53 3.63 5.31
N VAL A 146 17.26 4.02 5.30
CA VAL A 146 16.85 5.43 5.23
C VAL A 146 16.99 6.02 6.62
N LYS A 147 17.88 7.00 6.77
CA LYS A 147 18.08 7.71 8.03
C LYS A 147 17.12 8.89 8.13
N ILE A 148 16.34 8.93 9.21
CA ILE A 148 15.42 10.04 9.46
C ILE A 148 16.24 11.30 9.78
N ALA A 149 16.11 12.33 8.92
CA ALA A 149 16.79 13.60 9.11
C ALA A 149 15.99 14.55 10.02
N LYS A 150 14.65 14.54 9.89
CA LYS A 150 13.71 15.38 10.64
C LYS A 150 12.38 14.64 10.78
N THR A 151 11.61 14.97 11.82
CA THR A 151 10.24 14.52 12.05
C THR A 151 9.30 15.72 12.07
N ASP A 152 7.99 15.48 11.96
CA ASP A 152 6.95 16.51 12.14
C ASP A 152 7.13 17.74 11.23
N VAL A 153 7.58 17.49 10.00
CA VAL A 153 7.83 18.54 9.02
C VAL A 153 6.52 18.87 8.30
N GLY A 154 5.87 19.95 8.69
CA GLY A 154 4.74 20.50 7.96
C GLY A 154 5.22 21.30 6.74
N THR A 155 4.69 20.99 5.56
CA THR A 155 4.75 21.91 4.41
C THR A 155 3.43 22.66 4.35
N SER A 156 3.36 23.84 4.95
CA SER A 156 2.26 24.75 4.67
C SER A 156 2.42 25.21 3.23
N ALA A 157 1.51 24.79 2.34
CA ALA A 157 1.35 25.44 1.04
C ALA A 157 0.77 26.84 1.25
N SER A 158 1.55 27.76 1.83
CA SER A 158 1.34 29.17 1.59
C SER A 158 1.95 29.47 0.24
N GLU A 159 1.09 29.71 -0.76
CA GLU A 159 1.34 30.46 -1.99
C GLU A 159 2.79 30.46 -2.49
N ALA A 160 3.00 29.83 -3.65
CA ALA A 160 4.21 29.95 -4.46
C ALA A 160 4.72 31.41 -4.52
N SER A 161 5.63 31.74 -3.61
CA SER A 161 6.41 32.96 -3.62
C SER A 161 7.77 32.55 -3.04
N GLY A 162 8.74 32.53 -3.94
CA GLY A 162 9.94 31.71 -3.83
C GLY A 162 10.74 31.92 -2.56
N ASP A 163 11.18 30.79 -2.00
CA ASP A 163 12.48 30.72 -1.35
C ASP A 163 13.22 29.50 -1.91
N PRO A 164 14.25 29.69 -2.77
CA PRO A 164 15.08 28.60 -3.22
C PRO A 164 15.97 28.16 -2.04
N SER A 165 15.53 27.15 -1.29
CA SER A 165 16.43 26.49 -0.35
C SER A 165 17.67 25.97 -1.08
N PRO A 166 18.88 26.22 -0.55
CA PRO A 166 20.11 26.04 -1.30
C PRO A 166 20.41 24.55 -1.48
N ILE A 167 20.51 24.15 -2.75
CA ILE A 167 21.28 22.98 -3.14
C ILE A 167 22.70 23.24 -2.68
N SER A 168 23.13 22.59 -1.60
CA SER A 168 24.54 22.59 -1.22
C SER A 168 25.29 21.71 -2.22
N PRO A 169 26.28 22.24 -2.96
CA PRO A 169 27.01 21.46 -3.95
C PRO A 169 27.97 20.49 -3.23
N THR A 170 27.98 19.25 -3.68
CA THR A 170 29.03 18.27 -3.40
C THR A 170 30.41 18.86 -3.74
N PRO A 171 31.44 18.68 -2.89
CA PRO A 171 32.80 19.09 -3.25
C PRO A 171 33.38 18.13 -4.31
N PRO A 172 34.12 18.64 -5.32
CA PRO A 172 34.80 17.77 -6.26
C PRO A 172 36.01 17.11 -5.58
N ARG A 173 36.38 15.97 -6.16
CA ARG A 173 37.45 15.07 -5.75
C ARG A 173 38.83 15.70 -5.86
#